data_AF-X6E0B8-F1
#
_entry.id   AF-X6E0B8-F1
#
_cell.length_a   1.000
_cell.length_b   1.000
_cell.length_c   1.000
_cell.angle_alpha   90.00
_cell.angle_beta   90.00
_cell.angle_gamma   90.00
#
_symmetry.space_group_name_H-M   'P 1'
#
loop_
_entity.id
_entity.type
_entity.pdbx_description
1 polymer ?
#
loop_
_entity_poly.entity_id
_entity_poly.type
_entity_poly.pdbx_seq_one_letter_code
_entity_poly.pdbx_strand_id
1 'polypeptide(L)'
;MKAGQAKGRDLILGAPGIATNLQEVLDLAGKGILVFSSEHQLQSSFLFTKNDAGRSFLGKQKAVYTSYVNAFSDDEWAVGSVFRMWTFAMTSIGNVYRYKGYK
;
A
#
# COMPACT_ATOMS: atom_id res chain seq x y z
N MET A 1 13.41 -24.83 -6.46
CA MET A 1 14.12 -24.41 -5.22
C MET A 1 13.12 -23.62 -4.40
N LYS A 2 12.59 -24.18 -3.28
CA LYS A 2 11.67 -23.45 -2.40
C LYS A 2 12.47 -22.35 -1.72
N ALA A 3 12.25 -21.09 -2.11
CA ALA A 3 12.84 -19.96 -1.41
C ALA A 3 12.47 -20.08 0.07
N GLY A 4 13.48 -20.27 0.92
CA GLY A 4 13.29 -20.35 2.37
C GLY A 4 12.68 -19.04 2.83
N GLN A 5 11.47 -19.11 3.38
CA GLN A 5 10.80 -17.98 4.00
C GLN A 5 11.67 -17.51 5.17
N ALA A 6 12.33 -16.36 5.05
CA ALA A 6 12.69 -15.61 6.23
C ALA A 6 11.37 -15.32 6.96
N LYS A 7 11.15 -15.93 8.13
CA LYS A 7 10.00 -15.69 9.02
C LYS A 7 10.07 -14.29 9.65
N GLY A 8 10.38 -13.28 8.86
CA GLY A 8 10.41 -11.88 9.25
C GLY A 8 9.06 -11.21 8.97
N ARG A 9 8.84 -10.07 9.61
CA ARG A 9 7.75 -9.15 9.24
C ARG A 9 8.11 -8.55 7.89
N ASP A 10 7.61 -9.15 6.83
CA ASP A 10 7.96 -8.73 5.46
C ASP A 10 7.26 -7.43 5.07
N LEU A 11 6.01 -7.24 5.48
CA LEU A 11 5.29 -5.99 5.26
C LEU A 11 5.64 -4.99 6.36
N ILE A 12 6.29 -3.90 5.97
CA ILE A 12 6.76 -2.84 6.86
C ILE A 12 6.02 -1.54 6.49
N LEU A 13 5.77 -0.69 7.49
CA LEU A 13 5.20 0.64 7.27
C LEU A 13 6.30 1.62 6.86
N GLY A 14 6.07 2.39 5.82
CA GLY A 14 7.06 3.22 5.16
C GLY A 14 7.66 2.53 3.92
N ALA A 15 8.52 3.27 3.22
CA ALA A 15 9.31 2.77 2.10
C ALA A 15 10.58 3.63 1.95
N PRO A 16 11.70 3.05 1.52
CA PRO A 16 12.92 3.79 1.20
C PRO A 16 12.62 4.96 0.25
N GLY A 17 13.16 6.14 0.57
CA GLY A 17 12.98 7.35 -0.25
C GLY A 17 11.63 8.06 -0.12
N ILE A 18 10.67 7.51 0.66
CA ILE A 18 9.35 8.14 0.87
C ILE A 18 9.09 8.44 2.34
N ALA A 19 9.18 7.42 3.19
CA ALA A 19 9.01 7.56 4.64
C ALA A 19 9.83 6.48 5.34
N THR A 20 10.90 6.92 6.00
CA THR A 20 11.93 6.07 6.61
C THR A 20 11.88 6.10 8.14
N ASN A 21 11.12 7.03 8.71
CA ASN A 21 10.92 7.15 10.15
C ASN A 21 9.45 7.40 10.50
N LEU A 22 9.13 7.25 11.79
CA LEU A 22 7.76 7.37 12.29
C LEU A 22 7.16 8.76 12.04
N GLN A 23 7.95 9.83 12.15
CA GLN A 23 7.44 11.19 11.95
C GLN A 23 6.98 11.38 10.49
N GLU A 24 7.80 10.99 9.52
CA GLU A 24 7.46 11.04 8.10
C GLU A 24 6.21 10.22 7.79
N VAL A 25 6.11 9.03 8.38
CA VAL A 25 4.92 8.17 8.25
C VAL A 25 3.68 8.87 8.78
N LEU A 26 3.75 9.50 9.96
CA LEU A 26 2.62 10.21 10.56
C LEU A 26 2.24 11.45 9.75
N ASP A 27 3.22 12.19 9.22
CA ASP A 27 2.99 13.36 8.37
C ASP A 27 2.26 12.99 7.08
N LEU A 28 2.65 11.86 6.44
CA LEU A 28 1.95 11.32 5.28
C LEU A 28 0.55 10.82 5.64
N ALA A 29 0.41 10.11 6.77
CA ALA A 29 -0.88 9.63 7.23
C ALA A 29 -1.86 10.78 7.49
N GLY A 30 -1.38 11.90 8.04
CA GLY A 30 -2.15 13.14 8.21
C GLY A 30 -2.66 13.73 6.88
N LYS A 31 -1.96 13.47 5.77
CA LYS A 31 -2.36 13.84 4.41
C LYS A 31 -3.19 12.75 3.71
N GLY A 32 -3.54 11.68 4.41
CA GLY A 32 -4.28 10.54 3.85
C GLY A 32 -3.43 9.61 2.99
N ILE A 33 -2.10 9.65 3.12
CA ILE A 33 -1.17 8.81 2.37
C ILE A 33 -0.60 7.74 3.30
N LEU A 34 -0.64 6.49 2.88
CA LEU A 34 -0.01 5.38 3.59
C LEU A 34 0.85 4.59 2.64
N VAL A 35 2.04 4.21 3.08
CA VAL A 35 3.03 3.50 2.27
C VAL A 35 3.49 2.28 3.03
N PHE A 36 3.61 1.16 2.33
CA PHE A 36 4.13 -0.09 2.84
C PHE A 36 5.20 -0.61 1.91
N SER A 37 6.22 -1.26 2.45
CA SER A 37 7.24 -1.97 1.68
C SER A 37 7.22 -3.45 2.02
N SER A 38 7.53 -4.27 1.02
CA SER A 38 7.81 -5.70 1.14
C SER A 38 9.17 -5.95 0.49
N GLU A 39 10.23 -5.82 1.29
CA GLU A 39 11.60 -5.84 0.78
C GLU A 39 12.16 -7.24 0.58
N HIS A 40 11.54 -8.29 1.14
CA HIS A 40 12.11 -9.63 1.08
C HIS A 40 11.29 -10.56 0.17
N GLN A 41 9.96 -10.52 0.28
CA GLN A 41 9.11 -11.43 -0.50
C GLN A 41 8.67 -10.83 -1.83
N LEU A 42 8.20 -9.58 -1.86
CA LEU A 42 7.64 -8.99 -3.08
C LEU A 42 8.61 -8.07 -3.82
N GLN A 43 9.66 -7.56 -3.16
CA GLN A 43 10.58 -6.55 -3.72
C GLN A 43 9.79 -5.35 -4.27
N SER A 44 8.79 -4.88 -3.50
CA SER A 44 7.84 -3.87 -3.96
C SER A 44 7.35 -2.97 -2.83
N SER A 45 6.98 -1.75 -3.19
CA SER A 45 6.25 -0.82 -2.34
C SER A 45 4.80 -0.67 -2.80
N PHE A 46 3.92 -0.41 -1.83
CA PHE A 46 2.50 -0.16 -1.98
C PHE A 46 2.18 1.20 -1.38
N LEU A 47 1.61 2.10 -2.16
CA LEU A 47 1.17 3.41 -1.71
C LEU A 47 -0.35 3.49 -1.85
N PHE A 48 -1.01 4.01 -0.82
CA PHE A 48 -2.43 4.25 -0.80
C PHE A 48 -2.70 5.71 -0.52
N THR A 49 -3.59 6.31 -1.29
CA THR A 49 -4.08 7.68 -1.07
C THR A 49 -5.56 7.64 -0.74
N LYS A 50 -5.96 8.32 0.33
CA LYS A 50 -7.37 8.57 0.67
C LYS A 50 -7.82 9.85 -0.04
N ASN A 51 -8.70 9.70 -1.00
CA ASN A 51 -9.19 10.78 -1.85
C ASN A 51 -10.63 11.16 -1.50
N ASP A 52 -10.94 12.44 -1.63
CA ASP A 52 -12.31 12.96 -1.56
C ASP A 52 -13.10 12.46 -2.79
N ALA A 53 -14.22 11.77 -2.55
CA ALA A 53 -15.10 11.25 -3.60
C ALA A 53 -16.49 11.93 -3.60
N GLY A 54 -16.55 13.16 -3.11
CA GLY A 54 -17.77 13.94 -2.94
C GLY A 54 -18.63 13.46 -1.77
N ARG A 55 -19.91 13.85 -1.80
CA ARG A 55 -20.88 13.53 -0.75
C ARG A 55 -21.89 12.48 -1.20
N SER A 56 -22.43 11.73 -0.25
CA SER A 56 -23.59 10.87 -0.48
C SER A 56 -24.87 11.71 -0.57
N PHE A 57 -25.96 11.09 -1.02
CA PHE A 57 -27.29 11.71 -1.02
C PHE A 57 -27.71 12.20 0.38
N LEU A 58 -27.28 11.52 1.43
CA LEU A 58 -27.50 11.89 2.83
C LEU A 58 -26.42 12.85 3.38
N GLY A 59 -25.64 13.50 2.51
CA GLY A 59 -24.64 14.51 2.88
C GLY A 59 -23.35 13.97 3.50
N LYS A 60 -23.18 12.64 3.66
CA LYS A 60 -21.96 12.06 4.25
C LYS A 60 -20.79 12.15 3.28
N GLN A 61 -19.63 12.59 3.76
CA GLN A 61 -18.39 12.60 3.00
C GLN A 61 -18.01 11.18 2.56
N LYS A 62 -17.80 10.98 1.26
CA LYS A 62 -17.27 9.72 0.72
C LYS A 62 -15.77 9.83 0.59
N ALA A 63 -15.10 8.72 0.88
CA ALA A 63 -13.69 8.53 0.62
C ALA A 63 -13.50 7.35 -0.31
N VAL A 64 -12.53 7.45 -1.21
CA VAL A 64 -12.00 6.31 -1.97
C VAL A 64 -10.50 6.19 -1.72
N TYR A 65 -9.98 4.99 -1.86
CA TYR A 65 -8.58 4.68 -1.61
C TYR A 65 -7.96 4.22 -2.92
N THR A 66 -7.06 5.02 -3.48
CA THR A 66 -6.35 4.65 -4.71
C THR A 66 -5.04 3.99 -4.32
N SER A 67 -4.79 2.79 -4.83
CA SER A 67 -3.52 2.09 -4.65
C SER A 67 -2.56 2.39 -5.79
N TYR A 68 -1.28 2.43 -5.49
CA TYR A 68 -0.18 2.47 -6.43
C TYR A 68 0.82 1.40 -6.03
N VAL A 69 1.47 0.78 -7.00
CA VAL A 69 2.47 -0.27 -6.78
C VAL A 69 3.74 0.11 -7.51
N ASN A 70 4.87 -0.06 -6.85
CA ASN A 70 6.19 0.19 -7.44
C ASN A 70 7.09 -1.01 -7.11
N ALA A 71 7.68 -1.63 -8.13
CA ALA A 71 8.78 -2.55 -7.93
C ALA A 71 10.04 -1.73 -7.64
N PHE A 72 10.93 -2.21 -6.76
CA PHE A 72 12.14 -1.44 -6.41
C PHE A 72 13.11 -1.22 -7.58
N SER A 73 12.92 -1.95 -8.68
CA SER A 73 13.66 -1.77 -9.93
C SER A 73 13.14 -0.62 -10.79
N ASP A 74 11.97 -0.06 -10.47
CA ASP A 74 11.24 0.83 -11.36
C ASP A 74 11.22 2.24 -10.76
N ASP A 75 11.45 3.26 -11.59
CA ASP A 75 11.40 4.67 -11.15
C ASP A 75 9.96 5.23 -11.12
N GLU A 76 8.97 4.46 -11.59
CA GLU A 76 7.59 4.89 -11.74
C GLU A 76 6.61 4.08 -10.88
N TRP A 77 5.58 4.76 -10.39
CA TRP A 77 4.47 4.13 -9.68
C TRP A 77 3.38 3.70 -10.64
N ALA A 78 3.13 2.40 -10.73
CA ALA A 78 2.00 1.87 -11.48
C ALA A 78 0.69 2.17 -10.74
N VAL A 79 -0.26 2.79 -11.44
CA VAL A 79 -1.61 3.04 -10.90
C VAL A 79 -2.34 1.70 -10.75
N GLY A 80 -2.80 1.42 -9.54
CA GLY A 80 -3.58 0.23 -9.22
C GLY A 80 -5.08 0.51 -9.13
N SER A 81 -5.74 -0.31 -8.31
CA SER A 81 -7.19 -0.26 -8.12
C SER A 81 -7.64 0.89 -7.21
N VAL A 82 -8.91 1.27 -7.36
CA VAL A 82 -9.59 2.22 -6.47
C VAL A 82 -10.61 1.47 -5.62
N PHE A 83 -10.52 1.64 -4.30
CA PHE A 83 -11.35 0.95 -3.31
C PHE A 83 -12.29 1.92 -2.59
N ARG A 84 -13.52 1.49 -2.32
CA ARG A 84 -14.49 2.28 -1.52
C ARG A 84 -14.31 2.09 -0.01
N MET A 85 -13.57 1.08 0.40
CA MET A 85 -13.34 0.73 1.81
C MET A 85 -11.86 0.46 2.04
N TRP A 86 -11.33 1.02 3.14
CA TRP A 86 -9.93 0.87 3.51
C TRP A 86 -9.52 -0.58 3.72
N THR A 87 -10.39 -1.38 4.35
CA THR A 87 -10.16 -2.80 4.62
C THR A 87 -9.90 -3.58 3.33
N PHE A 88 -10.60 -3.27 2.24
CA PHE A 88 -10.38 -3.91 0.94
C PHE A 88 -9.10 -3.43 0.25
N ALA A 89 -8.75 -2.16 0.41
CA ALA A 89 -7.46 -1.66 -0.09
C ALA A 89 -6.30 -2.42 0.56
N MET A 90 -6.33 -2.58 1.89
CA MET A 90 -5.28 -3.31 2.62
C MET A 90 -5.21 -4.80 2.28
N THR A 91 -6.35 -5.48 2.21
CA THR A 91 -6.35 -6.91 1.89
C THR A 91 -5.98 -7.20 0.44
N SER A 92 -6.02 -6.20 -0.45
CA SER A 92 -5.57 -6.33 -1.84
C SER A 92 -4.09 -6.64 -1.98
N ILE A 93 -3.24 -6.22 -1.02
CA ILE A 93 -1.80 -6.59 -0.99
C ILE A 93 -1.67 -8.12 -0.91
N GLY A 94 -2.56 -8.78 -0.16
CA GLY A 94 -2.61 -10.25 -0.07
C GLY A 94 -2.82 -10.94 -1.42
N ASN A 95 -3.49 -10.28 -2.39
CA ASN A 95 -3.63 -10.82 -3.74
C ASN A 95 -2.28 -10.84 -4.48
N VAL A 96 -1.41 -9.85 -4.22
CA VAL A 96 -0.06 -9.77 -4.81
C VAL A 96 0.81 -10.89 -4.28
N TYR A 97 0.76 -11.17 -2.97
CA TYR A 97 1.43 -12.34 -2.37
C TYR A 97 0.98 -13.65 -3.02
N ARG A 98 -0.34 -13.86 -3.17
CA ARG A 98 -0.88 -15.08 -3.80
C ARG A 98 -0.44 -15.23 -5.24
N TYR A 99 -0.42 -14.14 -6.02
CA TYR A 99 0.06 -14.16 -7.40
C TYR A 99 1.54 -14.58 -7.50
N LYS A 100 2.38 -14.11 -6.57
CA LYS A 100 3.80 -14.49 -6.47
C LYS A 100 4.03 -15.87 -5.84
N GLY A 101 2.97 -16.59 -5.45
CA GLY A 101 3.04 -17.96 -4.94
C GLY A 101 3.23 -18.08 -3.42
N TYR A 102 3.12 -16.98 -2.68
CA TYR A 102 3.11 -16.99 -1.21
C TYR A 102 1.71 -17.35 -0.70
N LYS A 103 1.64 -18.34 0.21
CA LYS A 103 0.40 -18.82 0.85
C LYS A 103 0.44 -18.56 2.34
#